data_AF-A0A376K3C0-F1
#
_entry.id   AF-A0A376K3C0-F1
#
_cell.length_a   1.000
_cell.length_b   1.000
_cell.length_c   1.000
_cell.angle_alpha   90.00
_cell.angle_beta   90.00
_cell.angle_gamma   90.00
#
_symmetry.space_group_name_H-M   'P 1'
#
loop_
_entity.id
_entity.type
_entity.pdbx_description
1 polymer ?
#
loop_
_entity_poly.entity_id
_entity_poly.type
_entity_poly.pdbx_seq_one_letter_code
_entity_poly.pdbx_strand_id
1 'polypeptide(L)'
;MSEAERQNYLATEEAQRAVHILLVSNVAQSYFNQQLAYAQLQIAEETLRNYQQSYAFVEKQLLTGSSNVLALEQARGVIESTRSDIAKRQGELAQANNALQLLLGSYGKLPQAQTVNSDSLQKR
;
A
#
# COMPACT_ATOMS: atom_id res chain seq x y z
N MET A 1 14.80 -41.82 32.04
CA MET A 1 14.90 -41.18 30.72
C MET A 1 16.09 -41.78 30.00
N SER A 2 15.91 -42.29 28.78
CA SER A 2 16.99 -42.78 27.92
C SER A 2 17.72 -41.61 27.23
N GLU A 3 18.94 -41.84 26.75
CA GLU A 3 19.68 -40.85 25.96
C GLU A 3 18.90 -40.41 24.71
N ALA A 4 18.16 -41.33 24.08
CA ALA A 4 17.29 -41.04 22.94
C ALA A 4 16.13 -40.11 23.30
N GLU A 5 15.49 -40.32 24.46
CA GLU A 5 14.42 -39.43 24.96
C GLU A 5 14.95 -38.02 25.26
N ARG A 6 16.17 -37.91 25.79
CA ARG A 6 16.82 -36.61 26.05
C ARG A 6 17.15 -35.87 24.75
N GLN A 7 17.70 -36.57 23.75
CA GLN A 7 18.02 -35.98 22.45
C GLN A 7 16.75 -35.50 21.72
N ASN A 8 15.66 -36.27 21.77
CA ASN A 8 14.38 -35.87 21.19
C ASN A 8 13.77 -34.64 21.87
N TYR A 9 13.89 -34.54 23.20
CA TYR A 9 13.46 -33.35 23.94
C TYR A 9 14.25 -32.11 23.49
N LEU A 10 15.59 -32.19 23.45
CA LEU A 10 16.44 -31.08 22.99
C LEU A 10 16.13 -30.69 21.54
N ALA A 11 15.91 -31.66 20.65
CA ALA A 11 15.51 -31.38 19.27
C ALA A 11 14.17 -30.62 19.18
N THR A 12 13.23 -30.92 20.08
CA THR A 12 11.93 -30.24 20.14
C THR A 12 12.08 -28.79 20.62
N GLU A 13 12.91 -28.55 21.63
CA GLU A 13 13.23 -27.20 22.13
C GLU A 13 13.88 -26.34 21.04
N GLU A 14 14.87 -26.88 20.32
CA GLU A 14 15.51 -26.15 19.21
C GLU A 14 14.55 -25.89 18.05
N ALA A 15 13.66 -26.85 17.75
CA ALA A 15 12.60 -26.65 16.75
C ALA A 15 11.65 -25.52 17.17
N GLN A 16 11.23 -25.48 18.44
CA GLN A 16 10.39 -24.38 18.96
C GLN A 16 11.11 -23.04 18.86
N ARG A 17 12.40 -22.99 19.23
CA ARG A 17 13.22 -21.78 19.13
C ARG A 17 13.33 -21.27 17.70
N ALA A 18 13.55 -22.17 16.74
CA ALA A 18 13.61 -21.84 15.32
C ALA A 18 12.28 -21.26 14.81
N VAL A 19 11.15 -21.87 15.17
CA VAL A 19 9.81 -21.36 14.81
C VAL A 19 9.56 -19.98 15.40
N HIS A 20 9.96 -19.74 16.65
CA HIS A 20 9.80 -18.44 17.29
C HIS A 20 10.62 -17.34 16.61
N ILE A 21 11.88 -17.61 16.28
CA ILE A 21 12.73 -16.69 15.53
C ILE A 21 12.10 -16.37 14.17
N LEU A 22 11.63 -17.39 13.46
CA LEU A 22 10.96 -17.22 12.17
C LEU A 22 9.72 -16.34 12.27
N LEU A 23 8.89 -16.54 13.29
CA LEU A 23 7.70 -15.72 13.53
C LEU A 23 8.07 -14.25 13.76
N VAL A 24 9.04 -13.98 14.65
CA VAL A 24 9.50 -12.61 14.94
C VAL A 24 10.07 -11.95 13.68
N SER A 25 10.89 -12.68 12.91
CA SER A 25 11.43 -12.19 11.64
C SER A 25 10.33 -11.83 10.63
N ASN A 26 9.32 -12.69 10.49
CA ASN A 26 8.20 -12.43 9.58
C ASN A 26 7.38 -11.21 10.01
N VAL A 27 7.10 -11.06 11.31
CA VAL A 27 6.37 -9.89 11.85
C VAL A 27 7.17 -8.61 11.59
N ALA A 28 8.47 -8.60 11.88
CA ALA A 28 9.32 -7.43 11.64
C ALA A 28 9.34 -7.04 10.16
N GLN A 29 9.51 -8.01 9.25
CA GLN A 29 9.50 -7.76 7.82
C GLN A 29 8.16 -7.18 7.35
N SER A 30 7.04 -7.75 7.81
CA SER A 30 5.71 -7.28 7.44
C SER A 30 5.43 -5.88 7.97
N TYR A 31 5.92 -5.52 9.17
CA TYR A 31 5.81 -4.18 9.71
C TYR A 31 6.57 -3.15 8.85
N PHE A 32 7.80 -3.45 8.43
CA PHE A 32 8.55 -2.54 7.55
C PHE A 32 7.92 -2.41 6.15
N ASN A 33 7.33 -3.48 5.62
CA ASN A 33 6.57 -3.42 4.38
C ASN A 33 5.34 -2.51 4.50
N GLN A 34 4.63 -2.57 5.63
CA GLN A 34 3.50 -1.68 5.93
C GLN A 34 3.94 -0.22 6.01
N GLN A 35 5.04 0.06 6.74
CA GLN A 35 5.59 1.41 6.86
C GLN A 35 6.04 1.97 5.50
N LEU A 36 6.67 1.14 4.67
CA LEU A 36 7.04 1.52 3.30
C LEU A 36 5.81 1.90 2.46
N ALA A 37 4.76 1.07 2.48
CA ALA A 37 3.53 1.34 1.74
C ALA A 37 2.86 2.65 2.21
N TYR A 38 2.86 2.89 3.53
CA TYR A 38 2.33 4.13 4.09
C TYR A 38 3.14 5.36 3.62
N ALA A 39 4.47 5.31 3.69
CA ALA A 39 5.32 6.40 3.22
C ALA A 39 5.15 6.68 1.72
N GLN A 40 5.02 5.64 0.90
CA GLN A 40 4.76 5.78 -0.53
C GLN A 40 3.42 6.45 -0.83
N LEU A 41 2.37 6.12 -0.06
CA LEU A 41 1.08 6.79 -0.16
C LEU A 41 1.19 8.28 0.20
N GLN A 42 1.86 8.61 1.30
CA GLN A 42 2.05 10.00 1.71
C GLN A 42 2.79 10.84 0.66
N ILE A 43 3.85 10.28 0.06
CA ILE A 43 4.60 10.93 -1.02
C ILE A 43 3.70 11.16 -2.24
N ALA A 44 2.86 10.19 -2.61
CA ALA A 44 1.94 10.35 -3.74
C ALA A 44 0.89 11.45 -3.47
N GLU A 45 0.37 11.54 -2.25
CA GLU A 45 -0.55 12.61 -1.84
C GLU A 45 0.11 13.98 -1.84
N GLU A 46 1.37 14.08 -1.41
CA GLU A 46 2.14 15.33 -1.50
C GLU A 46 2.41 15.73 -2.95
N THR A 47 2.76 14.76 -3.79
CA THR A 47 2.96 14.96 -5.23
C THR A 47 1.69 15.50 -5.90
N LEU A 48 0.52 14.97 -5.54
CA LEU A 48 -0.77 15.49 -6.01
C LEU A 48 -0.98 16.96 -5.62
N ARG A 49 -0.67 17.34 -4.37
CA ARG A 49 -0.77 18.75 -3.92
C ARG A 49 0.14 19.66 -4.75
N ASN A 50 1.37 19.24 -5.03
CA ASN A 50 2.31 20.01 -5.83
C ASN A 50 1.84 20.18 -7.29
N TYR A 51 1.25 19.14 -7.87
CA TYR A 51 0.68 19.24 -9.22
C TYR A 51 -0.59 20.10 -9.27
N GLN A 52 -1.42 20.09 -8.23
CA GLN A 52 -2.55 21.01 -8.12
C GLN A 52 -2.10 22.48 -8.05
N GLN A 53 -1.03 22.78 -7.32
CA GLN A 53 -0.44 24.12 -7.29
C GLN A 53 0.11 24.52 -8.67
N SER A 54 0.81 23.61 -9.34
CA SER A 54 1.31 23.83 -10.71
C SER A 54 0.18 24.07 -11.71
N TYR A 55 -0.91 23.30 -11.63
CA TYR A 55 -2.10 23.50 -12.46
C TYR A 55 -2.70 24.90 -12.23
N ALA A 56 -2.87 25.33 -10.98
CA ALA A 56 -3.40 26.65 -10.67
C ALA A 56 -2.51 27.79 -11.19
N PHE A 57 -1.19 27.57 -11.24
CA PHE A 57 -0.26 28.52 -11.86
C PHE A 57 -0.43 28.59 -13.39
N VAL A 58 -0.51 27.43 -14.06
CA VAL A 58 -0.74 27.36 -15.52
C VAL A 58 -2.09 27.97 -15.89
N GLU A 59 -3.13 27.73 -15.09
CA GLU A 59 -4.45 28.32 -15.28
C GLU A 59 -4.41 29.85 -15.24
N LYS A 60 -3.68 30.44 -14.28
CA LYS A 60 -3.46 31.90 -14.24
C LYS A 60 -2.73 32.41 -15.47
N GLN A 61 -1.69 31.71 -15.93
CA GLN A 61 -0.97 32.11 -17.15
C GLN A 61 -1.84 32.04 -18.40
N LEU A 62 -2.74 31.06 -18.49
CA LEU A 62 -3.70 30.97 -19.59
C LEU A 62 -4.64 32.19 -19.58
N LEU A 63 -5.16 32.57 -18.41
CA LEU A 63 -6.03 33.74 -18.25
C LEU A 63 -5.33 35.06 -18.62
N THR A 64 -4.02 35.16 -18.42
CA THR A 64 -3.22 36.33 -18.83
C THR A 64 -2.68 36.22 -20.26
N GLY A 65 -3.03 35.17 -21.00
CA GLY A 65 -2.55 34.93 -22.37
C GLY A 65 -1.08 34.52 -22.48
N SER A 66 -0.43 34.20 -21.37
CA SER A 66 0.99 33.78 -21.29
C SER A 66 1.17 32.26 -21.40
N SER A 67 0.09 31.50 -21.50
CA SER A 67 0.06 30.04 -21.72
C SER A 67 -1.09 29.66 -22.66
N ASN A 68 -1.24 28.36 -22.94
CA ASN A 68 -2.25 27.82 -23.86
C ASN A 68 -3.06 26.67 -23.22
N VAL A 69 -4.18 26.34 -23.86
CA VAL A 69 -5.11 25.30 -23.38
C VAL A 69 -4.44 23.92 -23.31
N LEU A 70 -3.54 23.61 -24.24
CA LEU A 70 -2.83 22.33 -24.24
C LEU A 70 -2.00 22.15 -22.96
N ALA A 71 -1.28 23.19 -22.52
CA ALA A 71 -0.51 23.14 -21.28
C ALA A 71 -1.40 22.92 -20.04
N LEU A 72 -2.58 23.55 -20.01
CA LEU A 72 -3.56 23.34 -18.94
C LEU A 72 -4.09 21.90 -18.91
N GLU A 73 -4.43 21.35 -20.07
CA GLU A 73 -4.93 19.98 -20.18
C GLU A 73 -3.84 18.94 -19.89
N GLN A 74 -2.58 19.21 -20.23
CA GLN A 74 -1.44 18.40 -19.81
C GLN A 74 -1.30 18.38 -18.27
N ALA A 75 -1.39 19.55 -17.63
CA ALA A 75 -1.34 19.65 -16.17
C ALA A 75 -2.51 18.90 -15.50
N ARG A 76 -3.73 19.00 -16.08
CA ARG A 76 -4.89 18.21 -15.64
C ARG A 76 -4.63 16.71 -15.78
N GLY A 77 -4.09 16.26 -16.92
CA GLY A 77 -3.77 14.86 -17.15
C GLY A 77 -2.81 14.27 -16.10
N VAL A 78 -1.78 15.04 -15.70
CA VAL A 78 -0.85 14.64 -14.64
C VAL A 78 -1.56 14.49 -13.28
N ILE A 79 -2.49 15.40 -12.94
CA ILE A 79 -3.31 15.29 -11.72
C ILE A 79 -4.14 14.01 -11.73
N GLU A 80 -4.82 13.69 -12.83
CA GLU A 80 -5.66 12.49 -12.91
C GLU A 80 -4.82 11.20 -12.86
N SER A 81 -3.65 11.18 -13.53
CA SER A 81 -2.71 10.06 -13.40
C SER A 81 -2.26 9.86 -11.95
N THR A 82 -1.92 10.96 -11.27
CA THR A 82 -1.46 10.90 -9.87
C THR A 82 -2.57 10.41 -8.93
N ARG A 83 -3.83 10.78 -9.18
CA ARG A 83 -4.98 10.24 -8.42
C ARG A 83 -5.14 8.74 -8.60
N SER A 84 -4.95 8.23 -9.82
CA SER A 84 -4.95 6.79 -10.08
C SER A 84 -3.82 6.09 -9.32
N ASP A 85 -2.63 6.70 -9.28
CA ASP A 85 -1.49 6.16 -8.52
C ASP A 85 -1.78 6.12 -7.02
N ILE A 86 -2.39 7.17 -6.46
CA ILE A 86 -2.82 7.20 -5.05
C ILE A 86 -3.80 6.05 -4.75
N ALA A 87 -4.79 5.82 -5.60
CA ALA A 87 -5.75 4.73 -5.42
C ALA A 87 -5.06 3.35 -5.41
N LYS A 88 -4.08 3.15 -6.29
CA LYS A 88 -3.23 1.94 -6.28
C LYS A 88 -2.45 1.80 -4.97
N ARG A 89 -1.80 2.88 -4.50
CA ARG A 89 -1.03 2.89 -3.24
C ARG A 89 -1.89 2.61 -2.01
N GLN A 90 -3.14 3.10 -1.99
CA GLN A 90 -4.11 2.76 -0.94
C GLN A 90 -4.40 1.26 -0.91
N GLY A 91 -4.55 0.63 -2.07
CA GLY A 91 -4.70 -0.82 -2.19
C GLY A 91 -3.47 -1.59 -1.67
N GLU A 92 -2.27 -1.15 -2.03
CA GLU A 92 -1.02 -1.75 -1.55
C GLU A 92 -0.87 -1.64 -0.02
N LEU A 93 -1.21 -0.48 0.57
CA LEU A 93 -1.23 -0.31 2.03
C LEU A 93 -2.25 -1.23 2.69
N ALA A 94 -3.45 -1.38 2.11
CA ALA A 94 -4.45 -2.31 2.63
C ALA A 94 -3.95 -3.77 2.59
N GLN A 95 -3.26 -4.18 1.53
CA GLN A 95 -2.65 -5.51 1.44
C GLN A 95 -1.54 -5.72 2.49
N ALA A 96 -0.68 -4.71 2.68
CA ALA A 96 0.37 -4.77 3.70
C ALA A 96 -0.19 -4.85 5.13
N ASN A 97 -1.29 -4.12 5.40
CA ASN A 97 -2.02 -4.19 6.67
C ASN A 97 -2.58 -5.61 6.91
N ASN A 98 -3.19 -6.21 5.90
CA ASN A 98 -3.75 -7.56 5.99
C ASN A 98 -2.65 -8.60 6.25
N ALA A 99 -1.51 -8.50 5.56
CA ALA A 99 -0.38 -9.40 5.76
C ALA A 99 0.15 -9.37 7.21
N LEU A 100 0.28 -8.19 7.80
CA LEU A 100 0.70 -8.05 9.19
C LEU A 100 -0.34 -8.61 10.16
N GLN A 101 -1.62 -8.35 9.93
CA GLN A 101 -2.72 -8.87 10.75
C GLN A 101 -2.76 -10.40 10.78
N LEU A 102 -2.51 -11.06 9.64
CA LEU A 102 -2.44 -12.52 9.55
C LEU A 102 -1.31 -13.10 10.44
N LEU A 103 -0.15 -12.44 10.48
CA LEU A 103 0.99 -12.88 11.32
C LEU A 103 0.75 -12.65 12.81
N LEU A 104 0.00 -11.60 13.16
CA LEU A 104 -0.37 -11.29 14.55
C LEU A 104 -1.53 -12.17 15.07
N GLY A 105 -2.16 -12.99 14.20
CA GLY A 105 -3.35 -13.76 14.56
C GLY A 105 -4.58 -12.90 14.88
N SER A 106 -4.54 -11.61 14.55
CA SER A 106 -5.59 -10.64 14.83
C SER A 106 -6.29 -10.27 13.53
N TYR A 107 -7.43 -10.92 13.26
CA TYR A 107 -8.28 -10.62 12.11
C TYR A 107 -9.07 -9.34 12.37
N GLY A 108 -8.51 -8.18 12.01
CA GLY A 108 -9.28 -6.94 11.91
C GLY A 108 -10.26 -7.01 10.73
N LYS A 109 -11.24 -6.10 10.67
CA LYS A 109 -12.22 -6.02 9.57
C LYS A 109 -11.47 -6.08 8.23
N LEU A 110 -11.63 -7.20 7.53
CA LEU A 110 -11.16 -7.37 6.16
C LEU A 110 -11.73 -6.21 5.32
N PRO A 111 -10.92 -5.56 4.46
CA PRO A 111 -11.48 -4.60 3.52
C PRO A 111 -12.61 -5.30 2.77
N GLN A 112 -13.81 -4.70 2.81
CA GLN A 112 -14.92 -5.19 2.01
C GLN A 112 -14.39 -5.31 0.59
N ALA A 113 -14.44 -6.52 0.03
CA ALA A 113 -14.18 -6.72 -1.38
C ALA A 113 -15.04 -5.68 -2.09
N GLN A 114 -14.40 -4.65 -2.66
CA GLN A 114 -15.09 -3.76 -3.58
C GLN A 114 -15.53 -4.67 -4.69
N THR A 115 -16.80 -5.08 -4.64
CA THR A 115 -17.46 -5.80 -5.71
C THR A 115 -17.28 -4.91 -6.92
N VAL A 116 -16.34 -5.28 -7.79
CA VAL A 116 -16.13 -4.61 -9.07
C VAL A 116 -17.49 -4.58 -9.73
N ASN A 117 -18.01 -3.37 -9.88
CA ASN A 117 -19.40 -3.05 -10.17
C ASN A 117 -19.86 -3.81 -11.43
N SER A 118 -20.56 -4.92 -11.23
CA SER A 118 -21.10 -5.77 -12.29
C SER A 118 -22.19 -5.08 -13.13
N ASP A 119 -22.63 -3.89 -12.70
CA ASP A 119 -23.59 -3.06 -13.42
C ASP A 119 -23.02 -2.36 -14.66
N SER A 120 -21.70 -2.33 -14.85
CA SER A 120 -21.09 -1.67 -16.01
C SER A 120 -21.06 -2.52 -17.29
N LEU A 121 -21.49 -3.80 -17.24
CA LEU A 121 -21.44 -4.73 -18.38
C LEU A 121 -22.79 -5.00 -19.06
N GLN A 122 -23.89 -4.36 -18.65
CA GLN A 122 -25.23 -4.60 -19.24
C GLN A 122 -25.75 -3.51 -20.18
N LYS A 123 -24.95 -2.50 -20.55
CA LYS A 123 -25.33 -1.51 -21.57
C LYS A 123 -24.23 -1.31 -22.61
N ARG A 124 -24.12 -2.24 -23.55
CA ARG A 124 -23.68 -1.96 -24.93
C ARG A 124 -24.48 -2.81 -25.89
#